data_AF-A0A937MGM8-F1
#
_entry.id   AF-A0A937MGM8-F1
#
_cell.length_a   1.000
_cell.length_b   1.000
_cell.length_c   1.000
_cell.angle_alpha   90.00
_cell.angle_beta   90.00
_cell.angle_gamma   90.00
#
_symmetry.space_group_name_H-M   'P 1'
#
loop_
_entity.id
_entity.type
_entity.pdbx_description
1 polymer ?
#
loop_
_entity_poly.entity_id
_entity_poly.type
_entity_poly.pdbx_seq_one_letter_code
_entity_poly.pdbx_strand_id
1 'polypeptide(L)'
;GELLLGAVPKGAAAVVLDETGKNLGSRAFAEKLSRWRDDGRRDAAFLIGGADGHDGAVLKAADLVLSFGSLTWPHMLVRGMLAEQLFRAQSILSGHPYHRD
;
A
#
# COMPACT_ATOMS: atom_id res chain seq x y z
N GLY A 1 -10.29 -12.40 7.01
CA GLY A 1 -9.07 -12.58 6.21
C GLY A 1 -9.30 -13.17 4.83
N GLU A 2 -9.94 -14.34 4.73
CA GLU A 2 -10.05 -15.11 3.47
C GLU A 2 -10.78 -14.39 2.34
N LEU A 3 -11.87 -13.68 2.64
CA LEU A 3 -12.61 -12.90 1.62
C LEU A 3 -11.77 -11.78 1.00
N LEU A 4 -10.89 -11.14 1.79
CA LEU A 4 -10.00 -10.09 1.30
C LEU A 4 -8.91 -10.66 0.39
N LEU A 5 -8.30 -11.78 0.77
CA LEU A 5 -7.29 -12.45 -0.05
C LEU A 5 -7.90 -13.03 -1.33
N GLY A 6 -9.13 -13.55 -1.26
CA GLY A 6 -9.84 -14.06 -2.43
C GLY A 6 -10.20 -12.98 -3.46
N ALA A 7 -10.27 -11.71 -3.05
CA ALA A 7 -10.51 -10.57 -3.95
C ALA A 7 -9.23 -10.04 -4.63
N VAL A 8 -8.04 -10.50 -4.21
CA VAL A 8 -6.77 -10.07 -4.81
C VAL A 8 -6.61 -10.71 -6.19
N PRO A 9 -6.44 -9.93 -7.27
CA PRO A 9 -6.21 -10.48 -8.59
C PRO A 9 -4.97 -11.37 -8.64
N LYS A 10 -5.03 -12.45 -9.41
CA LYS A 10 -3.90 -13.38 -9.53
C LYS A 10 -2.66 -12.66 -10.09
N GLY A 11 -1.56 -12.72 -9.34
CA GLY A 11 -0.29 -12.08 -9.72
C GLY A 11 -0.17 -10.61 -9.33
N ALA A 12 -1.20 -10.01 -8.71
CA ALA A 12 -1.11 -8.67 -8.16
C ALA A 12 -0.12 -8.62 -6.98
N ALA A 13 0.51 -7.46 -6.75
CA ALA A 13 1.19 -7.17 -5.50
C ALA A 13 0.18 -6.92 -4.38
N ALA A 14 0.17 -7.78 -3.36
CA ALA A 14 -0.69 -7.60 -2.20
C ALA A 14 -0.02 -6.66 -1.19
N VAL A 15 -0.64 -5.50 -0.96
CA VAL A 15 -0.19 -4.50 0.01
C VAL A 15 -1.20 -4.40 1.13
N VAL A 16 -0.79 -4.70 2.36
CA VAL A 16 -1.64 -4.62 3.53
C VAL A 16 -1.32 -3.35 4.31
N LEU A 17 -2.33 -2.56 4.66
CA LEU A 17 -2.18 -1.37 5.48
C LEU A 17 -2.36 -1.75 6.96
N ASP A 18 -1.30 -1.60 7.74
CA ASP A 18 -1.26 -2.00 9.16
C ASP A 18 -0.21 -1.18 9.90
N GLU A 19 -0.49 -0.74 11.14
CA GLU A 19 0.41 0.09 11.92
C GLU A 19 1.75 -0.59 12.23
N THR A 20 1.79 -1.93 12.25
CA THR A 20 3.00 -2.73 12.49
C THR A 20 3.88 -2.88 11.24
N GLY A 21 3.39 -2.38 10.10
CA GLY A 21 4.08 -2.44 8.81
C GLY A 21 5.31 -1.54 8.71
N LYS A 22 5.96 -1.60 7.54
CA LYS A 22 7.08 -0.72 7.22
C LYS A 22 6.57 0.71 7.03
N ASN A 23 7.15 1.66 7.76
CA ASN A 23 6.95 3.08 7.52
C ASN A 23 7.91 3.55 6.41
N LEU A 24 7.40 3.67 5.19
CA LEU A 24 8.18 4.09 4.02
C LEU A 24 8.02 5.59 3.78
N GLY A 25 9.12 6.28 3.47
CA GLY A 25 9.06 7.61 2.87
C GLY A 25 8.48 7.55 1.46
N SER A 26 7.92 8.67 0.97
CA SER A 26 7.23 8.72 -0.33
C SER A 26 8.09 8.27 -1.52
N ARG A 27 9.40 8.58 -1.53
CA ARG A 27 10.33 8.12 -2.57
C ARG A 27 10.51 6.60 -2.57
N ALA A 28 10.74 6.01 -1.39
CA ALA A 28 10.88 4.57 -1.25
C ALA A 28 9.58 3.82 -1.62
N PHE A 29 8.43 4.40 -1.28
CA PHE A 29 7.12 3.89 -1.70
C PHE A 29 6.96 3.95 -3.23
N ALA A 30 7.29 5.09 -3.87
CA ALA A 30 7.25 5.24 -5.32
C ALA A 30 8.17 4.23 -6.04
N GLU A 31 9.40 4.05 -5.56
CA GLU A 31 10.33 3.05 -6.08
C GLU A 31 9.82 1.62 -5.91
N LYS A 32 9.12 1.32 -4.81
CA LYS A 32 8.52 0.00 -4.61
C LYS A 32 7.45 -0.29 -5.67
N LEU A 33 6.60 0.69 -5.97
CA LEU A 33 5.60 0.58 -7.03
C LEU A 33 6.24 0.46 -8.42
N SER A 34 7.29 1.24 -8.71
CA SER A 34 8.03 1.12 -9.98
C SER A 34 8.62 -0.27 -10.15
N ARG A 35 9.30 -0.79 -9.12
CA ARG A 35 9.91 -2.13 -9.17
C ARG A 35 8.88 -3.21 -9.48
N TRP A 36 7.72 -3.20 -8.83
CA TRP A 36 6.67 -4.18 -9.16
C TRP A 36 6.19 -4.09 -10.60
N ARG A 37 6.01 -2.87 -11.13
CA ARG A 37 5.66 -2.67 -12.54
C ARG A 37 6.75 -3.22 -13.47
N ASP A 38 8.01 -2.91 -13.17
CA ASP A 38 9.16 -3.28 -14.00
C ASP A 38 9.42 -4.80 -13.94
N ASP A 39 9.08 -5.45 -12.81
CA ASP A 39 9.07 -6.91 -12.63
C ASP A 39 7.85 -7.59 -13.30
N GLY A 40 7.00 -6.82 -14.00
CA GLY A 40 5.87 -7.35 -14.77
C GLY A 40 4.58 -7.59 -13.97
N ARG A 41 4.50 -7.14 -12.71
CA ARG A 41 3.23 -7.17 -11.97
C ARG A 41 2.31 -6.08 -12.50
N ARG A 42 1.16 -6.50 -13.05
CA ARG A 42 0.17 -5.60 -13.67
C ARG A 42 -0.62 -4.80 -12.66
N ASP A 43 -0.91 -5.40 -11.51
CA ASP A 43 -1.80 -4.84 -10.49
C ASP A 43 -1.12 -4.77 -9.13
N ALA A 44 -1.50 -3.78 -8.32
CA ALA A 44 -1.24 -3.74 -6.88
C ALA A 44 -2.58 -3.63 -6.16
N ALA A 45 -2.86 -4.57 -5.27
CA ALA A 45 -4.07 -4.61 -4.46
C ALA A 45 -3.77 -4.10 -3.05
N PHE A 46 -4.42 -3.01 -2.65
CA PHE A 46 -4.27 -2.44 -1.31
C PHE A 46 -5.42 -2.88 -0.41
N LEU A 47 -5.08 -3.61 0.65
CA LEU A 47 -6.01 -4.15 1.62
C LEU A 47 -6.01 -3.21 2.83
N ILE A 48 -7.20 -2.68 3.15
CA ILE A 48 -7.42 -1.82 4.32
C ILE A 48 -8.40 -2.55 5.23
N GLY A 49 -7.97 -2.80 6.47
CA GLY A 49 -8.74 -3.51 7.48
C GLY A 49 -9.96 -2.74 7.97
N GLY A 50 -10.87 -3.48 8.61
CA GLY A 50 -11.98 -2.90 9.37
C GLY A 50 -11.53 -2.45 10.76
N ALA A 51 -12.47 -2.31 11.69
CA ALA A 51 -12.16 -1.90 13.07
C ALA A 51 -11.19 -2.84 13.80
N ASP A 52 -11.22 -4.13 13.47
CA ASP A 52 -10.38 -5.17 14.09
C ASP A 52 -9.05 -5.42 13.36
N GLY A 53 -8.74 -4.63 12.32
CA GLY A 53 -7.50 -4.79 11.54
C GLY A 53 -7.49 -6.01 10.62
N HIS A 54 -6.33 -6.67 10.51
CA HIS A 54 -6.10 -7.81 9.63
C HIS A 54 -5.71 -9.07 10.40
N ASP A 55 -6.28 -10.22 10.02
CA ASP A 55 -5.85 -11.52 10.53
C ASP A 55 -4.38 -11.80 10.15
N GLY A 56 -3.65 -12.52 10.99
CA GLY A 56 -2.24 -12.86 10.75
C GLY A 56 -1.98 -13.61 9.44
N ALA A 57 -2.97 -14.34 8.92
CA ALA A 57 -2.90 -14.98 7.61
C ALA A 57 -2.80 -13.95 6.45
N VAL A 58 -3.49 -12.82 6.55
CA VAL A 58 -3.45 -11.73 5.56
C VAL A 58 -2.10 -11.03 5.60
N LEU A 59 -1.60 -10.74 6.80
CA LEU A 59 -0.27 -10.13 6.99
C LEU A 59 0.84 -11.02 6.41
N LYS A 60 0.78 -12.33 6.65
CA LYS A 60 1.77 -13.29 6.14
C LYS A 60 1.75 -13.45 4.62
N ALA A 61 0.58 -13.28 3.99
CA ALA A 61 0.42 -13.39 2.54
C ALA A 61 0.80 -12.12 1.78
N ALA A 62 1.05 -11.00 2.47
CA ALA A 62 1.34 -9.72 1.84
C ALA A 62 2.74 -9.67 1.21
N ASP A 63 2.85 -9.07 0.02
CA ASP A 63 4.14 -8.70 -0.56
C ASP A 63 4.75 -7.48 0.15
N LEU A 64 3.90 -6.67 0.78
CA LEU A 64 4.28 -5.54 1.63
C LEU A 64 3.21 -5.30 2.70
N VAL A 65 3.64 -5.21 3.96
CA VAL A 65 2.86 -4.57 5.02
C VAL A 65 3.35 -3.13 5.17
N LEU A 66 2.49 -2.16 4.88
CA LEU A 66 2.78 -0.72 4.83
C LEU A 66 2.09 -0.02 6.02
N SER A 67 2.84 0.82 6.71
CA SER A 67 2.35 1.63 7.83
C SER A 67 2.39 3.11 7.47
N PHE A 68 1.32 3.84 7.79
CA PHE A 68 1.30 5.31 7.77
C PHE A 68 1.70 5.95 9.11
N GLY A 69 2.27 5.15 10.02
CA GLY A 69 2.68 5.58 11.35
C GLY A 69 2.21 4.59 12.42
N SER A 70 2.77 4.72 13.62
CA SER A 70 2.44 3.87 14.76
C SER A 70 1.09 4.21 15.41
N LEU A 71 0.48 5.35 15.06
CA LEU A 71 -0.83 5.75 15.56
C LEU A 71 -1.93 4.99 14.83
N THR A 72 -2.99 4.66 15.55
CA THR A 72 -4.20 4.08 14.97
C THR A 72 -4.98 5.17 14.22
N TRP A 73 -5.15 4.97 12.92
CA TRP A 73 -5.93 5.86 12.06
C TRP A 73 -7.28 5.23 11.72
N PRO A 74 -8.38 6.02 11.67
CA PRO A 74 -9.64 5.52 11.17
C PRO A 74 -9.49 5.02 9.73
N HIS A 75 -10.02 3.84 9.41
CA HIS A 75 -9.87 3.22 8.09
C HIS A 75 -10.33 4.12 6.93
N MET A 76 -11.35 4.97 7.13
CA MET A 76 -11.78 5.94 6.13
C MET A 76 -10.75 7.04 5.85
N LEU A 77 -9.97 7.45 6.85
CA LEU A 77 -8.87 8.38 6.67
C LEU A 77 -7.70 7.71 5.95
N VAL A 78 -7.37 6.46 6.29
CA VAL A 78 -6.33 5.66 5.62
C VAL A 78 -6.61 5.56 4.12
N ARG A 79 -7.87 5.42 3.71
CA ARG A 79 -8.26 5.45 2.28
C ARG A 79 -7.87 6.75 1.58
N GLY A 80 -8.13 7.89 2.21
CA GLY A 80 -7.77 9.20 1.67
C GLY A 80 -6.25 9.40 1.61
N MET A 81 -5.55 9.02 2.67
CA MET A 81 -4.08 9.06 2.75
C MET A 81 -3.42 8.20 1.67
N LEU A 82 -3.95 6.98 1.45
CA LEU A 82 -3.45 6.10 0.40
C LEU A 82 -3.66 6.69 -0.99
N ALA A 83 -4.85 7.23 -1.28
CA ALA A 83 -5.11 7.86 -2.57
C ALA A 83 -4.15 9.02 -2.84
N GLU A 84 -3.88 9.85 -1.84
CA GLU A 84 -2.89 10.94 -1.94
C GLU A 84 -1.47 10.39 -2.16
N GLN A 85 -1.04 9.39 -1.40
CA GLN A 85 0.30 8.82 -1.57
C GLN A 85 0.49 8.11 -2.91
N LEU A 86 -0.56 7.51 -3.49
CA LEU A 86 -0.52 6.97 -4.85
C LEU A 86 -0.37 8.08 -5.89
N PHE A 87 -1.10 9.19 -5.74
CA PHE A 87 -0.94 10.37 -6.60
C PHE A 87 0.48 10.95 -6.48
N ARG A 88 1.00 11.07 -5.26
CA ARG A 88 2.36 11.53 -4.98
C ARG A 88 3.41 10.60 -5.59
N ALA A 89 3.25 9.29 -5.43
CA ALA A 89 4.16 8.31 -6.02
C ALA A 89 4.19 8.42 -7.55
N GLN A 90 3.02 8.53 -8.19
CA GLN A 90 2.94 8.76 -9.63
C GLN A 90 3.62 10.07 -10.04
N SER A 91 3.39 11.15 -9.29
CA SER A 91 4.04 12.45 -9.53
C SER A 91 5.56 12.38 -9.43
N ILE A 92 6.09 11.64 -8.44
CA ILE A 92 7.54 11.39 -8.29
C ILE A 92 8.07 10.63 -9.52
N LEU A 93 7.40 9.53 -9.89
CA LEU A 93 7.84 8.67 -10.99
C LEU A 93 7.77 9.34 -12.36
N SER A 94 6.86 10.31 -12.55
CA SER A 94 6.75 11.08 -13.79
C SER A 94 7.61 12.35 -13.80
N GLY A 95 8.34 12.64 -12.72
CA GLY A 95 9.12 13.89 -12.58
C GLY A 95 8.24 15.16 -12.50
N HIS A 96 6.99 15.04 -12.03
CA HIS A 96 6.05 16.16 -11.97
C HIS A 96 6.39 17.13 -10.82
N PRO A 97 6.27 18.46 -11.00
CA PRO A 97 6.61 19.47 -9.98
C PRO A 97 5.79 19.45 -8.68
N TYR A 98 4.80 18.55 -8.58
CA TYR A 98 3.92 18.43 -7.40
C TYR A 98 4.72 17.96 -6.18
N HIS A 99 5.67 17.06 -6.39
CA HIS A 99 6.61 16.70 -5.34
C HIS A 99 7.76 17.71 -5.34
N ARG A 100 7.85 18.49 -4.25
CA ARG A 100 9.02 19.29 -3.93
C ARG A 100 9.73 18.57 -2.78
N ASP A 101 11.02 18.33 -2.94
CA ASP A 101 11.89 17.81 -1.88
C ASP A 101 12.06 18.83 -0.75
#